data_AF-A0A962TFI8-F1
#
_entry.id   AF-A0A962TFI8-F1
#
_cell.length_a   1.000
_cell.length_b   1.000
_cell.length_c   1.000
_cell.angle_alpha   90.00
_cell.angle_beta   90.00
_cell.angle_gamma   90.00
#
_symmetry.space_group_name_H-M   'P 1'
#
loop_
_entity.id
_entity.type
_entity.pdbx_description
1 polymer ?
#
loop_
_entity_poly.entity_id
_entity_poly.type
_entity_poly.pdbx_seq_one_letter_code
_entity_poly.pdbx_strand_id
1 'polypeptide(L)'
;MRLSNALEGQRRLFLALWPEESARRQMAKRAAQVAGRRAVRDANLHLTLVFLGATTSEQLAAYEAALADVTIPTLELTLDHYGYWPQSRILWLGLSYTPP
;
A
#
# COMPACT_ATOMS: atom_id res chain seq x y z
N MET A 1 37.72 1.21 7.13
CA MET A 1 36.79 0.46 7.99
C MET A 1 35.38 0.70 7.45
N ARG A 2 34.77 -0.30 6.80
CA ARG A 2 33.43 -0.21 6.21
C ARG A 2 32.44 -0.84 7.18
N LEU A 3 31.42 -0.09 7.58
CA LEU A 3 30.23 -0.62 8.24
C LEU A 3 29.01 0.04 7.62
N SER A 4 28.24 -0.72 6.87
CA SER A 4 26.80 -0.62 6.88
C SER A 4 26.25 -2.00 6.54
N ASN A 5 26.06 -2.79 7.60
CA ASN A 5 25.14 -3.92 7.58
C ASN A 5 23.82 -3.41 6.99
N ALA A 6 23.40 -3.94 5.85
CA ALA A 6 21.98 -4.27 5.75
C ALA A 6 21.76 -5.21 6.94
N LEU A 7 21.02 -4.77 7.95
CA LEU A 7 20.85 -5.49 9.21
C LEU A 7 20.18 -6.83 8.87
N GLU A 8 20.97 -7.90 8.82
CA GLU A 8 20.49 -9.27 8.69
C GLU A 8 19.38 -9.48 9.73
N GLY A 9 18.16 -9.72 9.26
CA GLY A 9 16.99 -9.89 10.11
C GLY A 9 15.96 -8.74 10.11
N GLN A 10 16.18 -7.64 9.38
CA GLN A 10 15.16 -6.59 9.23
C GLN A 10 14.36 -6.70 7.93
N ARG A 11 13.05 -6.46 8.02
CA ARG A 11 12.11 -6.46 6.88
C ARG A 11 11.54 -5.06 6.69
N ARG A 12 11.27 -4.66 5.44
CA ARG A 12 10.54 -3.42 5.16
C ARG A 12 9.05 -3.68 5.21
N LEU A 13 8.36 -3.11 6.19
CA LEU A 13 6.94 -3.37 6.42
C LEU A 13 6.06 -2.13 6.18
N PHE A 14 4.79 -2.41 5.90
CA PHE A 14 3.72 -1.43 5.78
C PHE A 14 2.39 -2.13 6.07
N LEU A 15 1.37 -1.35 6.45
CA LEU A 15 -0.02 -1.80 6.55
C LEU A 15 -0.81 -1.27 5.36
N ALA A 16 -1.72 -2.06 4.82
CA ALA A 16 -2.50 -1.68 3.66
C ALA A 16 -3.88 -2.34 3.66
N LEU A 17 -4.79 -1.73 2.91
CA LEU A 17 -6.05 -2.33 2.50
C LEU A 17 -5.90 -2.88 1.08
N TRP A 18 -6.31 -4.13 0.90
CA TRP A 18 -6.39 -4.75 -0.41
C TRP A 18 -7.82 -4.63 -0.93
N PRO A 19 -8.07 -3.91 -2.03
CA PRO A 19 -9.39 -3.90 -2.66
C PRO A 19 -9.78 -5.32 -3.06
N GLU A 20 -11.07 -5.62 -3.13
CA GLU A 20 -11.55 -6.91 -3.63
C GLU A 20 -11.05 -7.19 -5.05
N GLU A 21 -11.02 -8.46 -5.43
CA GLU A 21 -10.50 -8.87 -6.73
C GLU A 21 -11.25 -8.19 -7.90
N SER A 22 -12.58 -8.06 -7.79
CA SER A 22 -13.42 -7.38 -8.77
C SER A 22 -13.03 -5.91 -8.94
N ALA A 23 -12.79 -5.20 -7.83
CA ALA A 23 -12.34 -3.80 -7.82
C ALA A 23 -10.94 -3.67 -8.40
N ARG A 24 -9.98 -4.52 -7.99
CA ARG A 24 -8.60 -4.50 -8.52
C ARG A 24 -8.56 -4.69 -10.04
N ARG A 25 -9.35 -5.63 -10.59
CA ARG A 25 -9.44 -5.82 -12.06
C ARG A 25 -9.99 -4.60 -12.78
N GLN A 26 -11.00 -3.93 -12.21
CA GLN A 26 -11.54 -2.70 -12.78
C GLN A 26 -10.52 -1.56 -12.74
N MET A 27 -9.81 -1.40 -11.62
CA MET A 27 -8.74 -0.41 -11.48
C MET A 27 -7.62 -0.66 -12.48
N ALA A 28 -7.15 -1.90 -12.64
CA ALA A 28 -6.12 -2.28 -13.59
C ALA A 28 -6.54 -2.02 -15.05
N LYS A 29 -7.78 -2.36 -15.41
CA LYS A 29 -8.33 -2.08 -16.74
C LYS A 29 -8.34 -0.58 -17.06
N ARG A 30 -8.77 0.25 -16.09
CA ARG A 30 -8.77 1.72 -16.26
C ARG A 30 -7.35 2.27 -16.30
N ALA A 31 -6.46 1.82 -15.41
CA ALA A 31 -5.06 2.21 -15.41
C ALA A 31 -4.38 1.87 -16.75
N ALA A 32 -4.66 0.73 -17.35
CA ALA A 32 -4.10 0.35 -18.66
C ALA A 32 -4.46 1.32 -19.81
N GLN A 33 -5.54 2.10 -19.68
CA GLN A 33 -5.93 3.11 -20.68
C GLN A 33 -5.07 4.38 -20.61
N VAL A 34 -4.45 4.64 -19.46
CA VAL A 34 -3.75 5.90 -19.15
C VAL A 34 -2.29 5.71 -18.73
N ALA A 35 -1.93 4.50 -18.27
CA ALA A 35 -0.60 4.15 -17.80
C ALA A 35 0.32 3.85 -18.98
N GLY A 36 1.54 4.41 -18.92
CA GLY A 36 2.61 4.09 -19.85
C GLY A 36 3.21 2.69 -19.63
N ARG A 37 4.46 2.51 -20.06
CA ARG A 37 5.13 1.20 -20.23
C ARG A 37 5.33 0.34 -18.97
N ARG A 38 4.96 0.78 -17.77
CA ARG A 38 5.25 0.06 -16.51
C ARG A 38 4.06 0.06 -15.56
N ALA A 39 3.05 -0.72 -15.92
CA ALA A 39 1.92 -1.00 -15.03
C ALA A 39 2.37 -1.81 -13.81
N VAL A 40 1.80 -1.51 -12.65
CA VAL A 40 1.90 -2.34 -11.45
C VAL A 40 1.10 -3.62 -11.71
N ARG A 41 1.60 -4.78 -11.25
CA ARG A 41 0.82 -6.03 -11.31
C ARG A 41 -0.46 -5.87 -10.51
N ASP A 42 -1.59 -6.32 -11.02
CA ASP A 42 -2.91 -6.17 -10.39
C ASP A 42 -2.93 -6.65 -8.92
N ALA A 43 -2.23 -7.75 -8.63
CA ALA A 43 -2.10 -8.31 -7.28
C ALA A 43 -1.38 -7.38 -6.28
N ASN A 44 -0.62 -6.40 -6.78
CA ASN A 44 0.10 -5.42 -5.98
C ASN A 44 -0.66 -4.10 -5.83
N LEU A 45 -1.87 -3.96 -6.37
CA LEU A 45 -2.71 -2.78 -6.12
C LEU A 45 -3.26 -2.84 -4.70
N HIS A 46 -2.85 -1.86 -3.88
CA HIS A 46 -3.26 -1.72 -2.48
C HIS A 46 -3.30 -0.23 -2.10
N LEU A 47 -4.07 0.09 -1.06
CA LEU A 47 -4.04 1.40 -0.41
C LEU A 47 -3.17 1.28 0.84
N THR A 48 -1.97 1.86 0.82
CA THR A 48 -1.11 1.89 1.99
C THR A 48 -1.69 2.82 3.06
N LEU A 49 -1.85 2.30 4.28
CA LEU A 49 -2.27 3.07 5.45
C LEU A 49 -1.07 3.70 6.15
N VAL A 50 -0.01 2.91 6.36
CA VAL A 50 1.22 3.38 7.02
C VAL A 50 2.43 2.58 6.55
N PHE A 51 3.55 3.27 6.31
CA PHE A 51 4.85 2.65 6.11
C PHE A 51 5.60 2.55 7.45
N LEU A 52 5.94 1.33 7.86
CA LEU A 52 6.64 1.08 9.13
C LEU A 52 8.17 1.10 8.96
N GLY A 53 8.66 1.10 7.71
CA GLY A 53 10.08 1.17 7.41
C GLY A 53 10.80 -0.15 7.70
N ALA A 54 12.08 -0.08 8.07
CA ALA A 54 12.86 -1.25 8.45
C ALA A 54 12.46 -1.72 9.85
N THR A 55 12.04 -2.98 9.95
CA THR A 55 11.41 -3.55 11.15
C THR A 55 12.13 -4.83 11.58
N THR A 56 12.50 -4.91 12.85
CA THR A 56 13.10 -6.11 13.47
C THR A 56 12.03 -7.15 13.79
N SER A 57 12.44 -8.40 14.06
CA SER A 57 11.50 -9.45 14.49
C SER A 57 10.75 -9.10 15.79
N GLU A 58 11.40 -8.39 16.72
CA GLU A 58 10.77 -7.94 17.97
C GLU A 58 9.70 -6.87 17.71
N GLN A 59 10.00 -5.90 16.84
CA GLN A 59 9.02 -4.89 16.44
C GLN A 59 7.85 -5.51 15.66
N LEU A 60 8.11 -6.49 14.80
CA LEU A 60 7.06 -7.23 14.09
C LEU A 60 6.10 -7.90 15.09
N ALA A 61 6.63 -8.62 16.09
CA ALA A 61 5.80 -9.26 17.10
C ALA A 61 4.97 -8.25 17.90
N ALA A 62 5.54 -7.09 18.22
CA ALA A 62 4.82 -6.01 18.90
C ALA A 62 3.69 -5.43 18.03
N TYR A 63 3.92 -5.25 16.72
CA TYR A 63 2.89 -4.79 15.79
C TYR A 63 1.77 -5.83 15.61
N GLU A 64 2.11 -7.11 15.49
CA GLU A 64 1.12 -8.19 15.40
C GLU A 64 0.23 -8.25 16.64
N ALA A 65 0.82 -8.14 17.84
CA ALA A 65 0.06 -8.08 19.09
C ALA A 65 -0.85 -6.85 19.17
N ALA A 66 -0.35 -5.67 18.79
CA ALA A 66 -1.15 -4.44 18.79
C ALA A 66 -2.32 -4.50 17.79
N LEU A 67 -2.14 -5.16 16.65
CA LEU A 67 -3.17 -5.30 15.62
C LEU A 67 -4.21 -6.39 15.94
N ALA A 68 -3.90 -7.35 16.80
CA ALA A 68 -4.81 -8.43 17.17
C ALA A 68 -6.09 -7.92 17.85
N ASP A 69 -6.00 -6.82 18.61
CA ASP A 69 -7.13 -6.24 19.34
C ASP A 69 -7.85 -5.15 18.53
N VAL A 70 -7.40 -4.84 17.31
CA VAL A 70 -8.01 -3.80 16.47
C VAL A 70 -9.29 -4.34 15.84
N THR A 71 -10.43 -3.77 16.23
CA THR A 71 -11.68 -3.96 15.51
C THR A 71 -11.68 -3.10 14.26
N ILE A 72 -11.66 -3.73 13.09
CA ILE A 72 -11.74 -3.04 11.80
C ILE A 72 -13.22 -2.90 11.41
N PRO A 73 -13.78 -1.68 11.37
CA PRO A 73 -15.15 -1.51 10.90
C PRO A 73 -15.24 -1.87 9.41
N THR A 74 -16.43 -2.24 8.95
CA THR A 74 -16.67 -2.28 7.50
C THR A 74 -16.68 -0.85 6.98
N LEU A 75 -15.76 -0.53 6.06
CA LEU A 75 -15.70 0.78 5.40
C LEU A 75 -15.99 0.63 3.91
N GLU A 76 -16.76 1.57 3.38
CA GLU A 76 -16.88 1.77 1.94
C GLU A 76 -15.95 2.91 1.51
N LEU A 77 -14.99 2.60 0.63
CA LEU A 77 -14.01 3.55 0.13
C LEU A 77 -14.20 3.77 -1.37
N THR A 78 -14.56 4.99 -1.76
CA THR A 78 -14.72 5.36 -3.16
C THR A 78 -13.44 5.94 -3.71
N LEU A 79 -12.75 5.18 -4.56
CA LEU A 79 -11.55 5.59 -5.27
C LEU A 79 -11.94 6.30 -6.59
N ASP A 80 -12.15 7.61 -6.54
CA ASP A 80 -12.72 8.41 -7.64
C ASP A 80 -11.73 9.40 -8.29
N HIS A 81 -10.52 9.53 -7.75
CA HIS A 81 -9.57 10.56 -8.19
C HIS A 81 -8.28 9.96 -8.71
N TYR A 82 -7.93 10.27 -9.96
CA TYR A 82 -6.59 10.00 -10.49
C TYR A 82 -5.68 11.20 -10.27
N GLY A 83 -4.48 10.94 -9.80
CA GLY A 83 -3.42 11.93 -9.75
C GLY A 83 -2.09 11.36 -10.25
N TYR A 84 -1.14 12.25 -10.47
CA TYR A 84 0.19 11.90 -10.94
C TYR A 84 1.25 12.60 -10.09
N TRP A 85 2.22 11.84 -9.60
CA TRP A 85 3.42 12.38 -8.93
C TRP A 85 4.57 12.45 -9.95
N PRO A 86 4.97 13.64 -10.42
CA PRO A 86 5.98 13.77 -11.48
C PRO A 86 7.37 13.25 -11.08
N GLN A 87 7.77 13.45 -9.81
CA GLN A 87 9.10 13.11 -9.32
C GLN A 87 9.32 11.60 -9.30
N SER A 88 8.32 10.83 -8.85
CA SER A 88 8.36 9.36 -8.81
C SER A 88 7.80 8.72 -10.08
N ARG A 89 7.16 9.50 -10.95
CA ARG A 89 6.46 9.07 -12.16
C ARG A 89 5.37 8.03 -11.89
N ILE A 90 4.60 8.27 -10.83
CA ILE A 90 3.53 7.37 -10.39
C ILE A 90 2.18 7.97 -10.75
N LEU A 91 1.41 7.25 -11.55
CA LEU A 91 -0.04 7.42 -11.64
C LEU A 91 -0.66 6.70 -10.44
N TRP A 92 -1.49 7.40 -9.68
CA TRP A 92 -2.18 6.86 -8.52
C TRP A 92 -3.68 7.09 -8.61
N LEU A 93 -4.44 6.25 -7.92
CA LEU A 93 -5.87 6.39 -7.71
C LEU A 93 -6.12 6.56 -6.21
N GLY A 94 -6.87 7.60 -5.85
CA GLY A 94 -7.15 7.96 -4.47
C GLY A 94 -8.61 8.35 -4.27
N LEU A 95 -8.91 8.78 -3.04
CA LEU A 95 -10.22 9.24 -2.62
C LEU A 95 -10.27 10.77 -2.70
N SER A 96 -11.31 11.32 -3.28
CA SER A 96 -11.60 12.76 -3.13
C SER A 96 -12.16 13.09 -1.75
N TYR A 97 -12.69 12.09 -1.03
CA TYR A 97 -13.27 12.23 0.29
C TYR A 97 -12.89 11.05 1.19
N THR A 98 -12.37 11.35 2.39
CA THR A 98 -12.10 10.34 3.42
C THR A 98 -13.35 10.17 4.28
N PRO A 99 -13.94 8.97 4.36
CA PRO A 99 -15.08 8.73 5.25
C PRO A 99 -14.68 8.92 6.72
N PRO A 100 -15.63 9.33 7.58
CA PRO A 100 -15.40 9.60 9.00
C PRO A 100 -15.01 8.36 9.81
#